data_AF-A0A970CN38-F1
#
_entry.id   AF-A0A970CN38-F1
#
_cell.length_a   1.000
_cell.length_b   1.000
_cell.length_c   1.000
_cell.angle_alpha   90.00
_cell.angle_beta   90.00
_cell.angle_gamma   90.00
#
_symmetry.space_group_name_H-M   'P 1'
#
loop_
_entity.id
_entity.type
_entity.pdbx_description
1 polymer ?
#
loop_
_entity_poly.entity_id
_entity_poly.type
_entity_poly.pdbx_seq_one_letter_code
_entity_poly.pdbx_strand_id
1 'polypeptide(L)'
;MVFPKYQHGGDIYGIQGIDLDFSINLHPAGMPAQIKEAIIANVDCYDVYPDPYCRELATRVAELRQLNPSWFCFGNGAADLIFRLFFALRPRRLLTLAPTFSEYEEAAAQVGSEIVRFYLKPEDDFRLGSEILAQITAGTDLVFLCNPNNPNGLLTEPELMLELVRHCAAQGAVLAVDECFMPFTSGRSLQDQIAEFDNLIIFRAFTKIFAMAGLRLGYVMCSNLELINRLRLITQPWAVSTVAQIAALAALQIPDWIADTVALVAAERSRVAAALAGLGLNVFPSDANYLLFSSETPLFEPLLSRGILIRSCANYYGLDENYYRIGLKSKNKNIYLLDQLADILQSNR
;
A
#
# COMPACT_ATOMS: atom_id res chain seq x y z
N MET A 1 -24.78 13.33 13.08
CA MET A 1 -24.65 12.10 12.29
C MET A 1 -23.70 11.17 13.03
N VAL A 2 -24.06 9.90 13.21
CA VAL A 2 -23.15 8.90 13.82
C VAL A 2 -22.52 8.13 12.68
N PHE A 3 -21.27 8.45 12.35
CA PHE A 3 -20.47 7.67 11.42
C PHE A 3 -19.72 6.59 12.19
N PRO A 4 -19.45 5.42 11.59
CA PRO A 4 -18.57 4.43 12.20
C PRO A 4 -17.17 5.02 12.41
N LYS A 5 -16.45 4.53 13.44
CA LYS A 5 -15.07 4.95 13.70
C LYS A 5 -14.19 4.59 12.49
N TYR A 6 -13.57 5.60 11.89
CA TYR A 6 -12.66 5.42 10.76
C TYR A 6 -11.40 4.65 11.20
N GLN A 7 -11.03 3.63 10.42
CA GLN A 7 -9.99 2.67 10.80
C GLN A 7 -8.62 2.95 10.18
N HIS A 8 -8.52 3.88 9.23
CA HIS A 8 -7.27 4.20 8.53
C HIS A 8 -6.69 5.56 8.95
N GLY A 9 -5.47 5.86 8.48
CA GLY A 9 -4.92 7.22 8.58
C GLY A 9 -5.59 8.17 7.57
N GLY A 10 -5.38 9.47 7.77
CA GLY A 10 -5.80 10.52 6.85
C GLY A 10 -7.16 11.14 7.14
N ASP A 11 -7.76 10.87 8.31
CA ASP A 11 -9.00 11.53 8.73
C ASP A 11 -8.76 12.95 9.27
N ILE A 12 -8.29 13.82 8.38
CA ILE A 12 -8.08 15.25 8.66
C ILE A 12 -9.39 16.05 8.66
N TYR A 13 -10.52 15.39 8.40
CA TYR A 13 -11.84 16.00 8.26
C TYR A 13 -12.69 15.78 9.52
N GLY A 14 -12.63 14.57 10.09
CA GLY A 14 -13.28 14.23 11.35
C GLY A 14 -12.56 14.81 12.57
N ILE A 15 -11.27 15.18 12.41
CA ILE A 15 -10.44 15.75 13.47
C ILE A 15 -10.15 17.22 13.14
N GLN A 16 -10.58 18.14 14.02
CA GLN A 16 -10.33 19.58 13.84
C GLN A 16 -8.88 19.94 14.16
N GLY A 17 -8.34 20.96 13.46
CA GLY A 17 -7.04 21.54 13.78
C GLY A 17 -5.82 20.75 13.31
N ILE A 18 -5.98 19.86 12.32
CA ILE A 18 -4.84 19.15 11.72
C ILE A 18 -4.13 20.06 10.71
N ASP A 19 -2.89 20.43 11.02
CA ASP A 19 -2.00 21.18 10.12
C ASP A 19 -1.07 20.25 9.33
N LEU A 20 -0.71 19.09 9.92
CA LEU A 20 0.29 18.21 9.36
C LEU A 20 -0.07 16.73 9.56
N ASP A 21 -0.32 16.03 8.46
CA ASP A 21 -0.73 14.62 8.48
C ASP A 21 0.42 13.66 8.10
N PHE A 22 1.03 13.04 9.10
CA PHE A 22 1.98 11.93 9.00
C PHE A 22 1.32 10.55 9.03
N SER A 23 0.01 10.45 9.23
CA SER A 23 -0.69 9.17 9.28
C SER A 23 -0.85 8.52 7.90
N ILE A 24 -0.67 9.27 6.81
CA ILE A 24 -0.69 8.78 5.42
C ILE A 24 0.71 8.74 4.78
N ASN A 25 0.89 7.80 3.86
CA ASN A 25 2.17 7.52 3.20
C ASN A 25 2.08 7.87 1.71
N LEU A 26 2.27 9.14 1.37
CA LEU A 26 2.30 9.63 -0.02
C LEU A 26 3.70 10.11 -0.37
N HIS A 27 3.98 10.28 -1.66
CA HIS A 27 5.26 10.83 -2.11
C HIS A 27 5.57 12.19 -1.43
N PRO A 28 6.76 12.36 -0.81
CA PRO A 28 7.13 13.56 -0.04
C PRO A 28 7.02 14.90 -0.78
N ALA A 29 7.24 14.89 -2.09
CA ALA A 29 7.19 16.09 -2.94
C ALA A 29 5.77 16.49 -3.37
N GLY A 30 4.75 15.69 -3.05
CA GLY A 30 3.39 15.88 -3.55
C GLY A 30 3.23 15.49 -5.02
N MET A 31 2.09 15.87 -5.60
CA MET A 31 1.76 15.52 -6.99
C MET A 31 2.65 16.30 -7.97
N PRO A 32 3.34 15.61 -8.92
CA PRO A 32 4.13 16.24 -9.97
C PRO A 32 3.37 17.31 -10.76
N ALA A 33 4.08 18.35 -11.20
CA ALA A 33 3.51 19.46 -11.97
C ALA A 33 2.92 18.99 -13.30
N GLN A 34 3.63 18.08 -14.00
CA GLN A 34 3.21 17.51 -15.27
C GLN A 34 1.84 16.81 -15.19
N ILE A 35 1.55 16.16 -14.06
CA ILE A 35 0.24 15.54 -13.82
C ILE A 35 -0.84 16.62 -13.67
N LYS A 36 -0.56 17.69 -12.90
CA LYS A 36 -1.50 18.81 -12.72
C LYS A 36 -1.79 19.52 -14.04
N GLU A 37 -0.75 19.78 -14.82
CA GLU A 37 -0.83 20.40 -16.14
C GLU A 37 -1.65 19.54 -17.10
N ALA A 38 -1.41 18.23 -17.14
CA ALA A 38 -2.18 17.31 -17.98
C ALA A 38 -3.67 17.28 -17.59
N ILE A 39 -3.98 17.33 -16.30
CA ILE A 39 -5.37 17.43 -15.82
C ILE A 39 -6.01 18.73 -16.34
N ILE A 40 -5.37 19.87 -16.08
CA ILE A 40 -5.92 21.19 -16.45
C ILE A 40 -6.06 21.33 -17.97
N ALA A 41 -5.10 20.83 -18.75
CA ALA A 41 -5.10 20.94 -20.20
C ALA A 41 -6.17 20.07 -20.89
N ASN A 42 -6.77 19.10 -20.17
CA ASN A 42 -7.76 18.16 -20.73
C ASN A 42 -9.13 18.26 -20.06
N VAL A 43 -9.46 19.39 -19.44
CA VAL A 43 -10.77 19.59 -18.78
C VAL A 43 -11.95 19.42 -19.73
N ASP A 44 -11.77 19.74 -21.02
CA ASP A 44 -12.80 19.57 -22.04
C ASP A 44 -13.10 18.10 -22.36
N CYS A 45 -12.24 17.16 -21.95
CA CYS A 45 -12.49 15.72 -22.09
C CYS A 45 -13.38 15.15 -20.97
N TYR A 46 -13.77 15.95 -19.97
CA TYR A 46 -14.47 15.47 -18.77
C TYR A 46 -15.99 15.41 -18.94
N ASP A 47 -16.53 15.93 -20.04
CA ASP A 47 -17.96 15.93 -20.37
C ASP A 47 -18.43 14.64 -21.07
N VAL A 48 -17.51 13.71 -21.37
CA VAL A 48 -17.79 12.39 -21.93
C VAL A 48 -17.39 11.25 -20.98
N TYR A 49 -18.04 10.10 -21.14
CA TYR A 49 -17.70 8.91 -20.37
C TYR A 49 -16.26 8.44 -20.65
N PRO A 50 -15.51 7.98 -19.64
CA PRO A 50 -14.16 7.46 -19.82
C PRO A 50 -14.16 6.14 -20.62
N ASP A 51 -12.99 5.71 -21.10
CA ASP A 51 -12.83 4.33 -21.56
C ASP A 51 -13.07 3.37 -20.38
N PRO A 52 -14.12 2.53 -20.41
CA PRO A 52 -14.45 1.64 -19.30
C PRO A 52 -13.39 0.58 -19.01
N TYR A 53 -12.46 0.33 -19.93
CA TYR A 53 -11.41 -0.67 -19.79
C TYR A 53 -9.99 -0.10 -19.69
N CYS A 54 -9.84 1.23 -19.70
CA CYS A 54 -8.54 1.90 -19.61
C CYS A 54 -7.53 1.37 -20.66
N ARG A 55 -7.94 1.13 -21.91
CA ARG A 55 -7.15 0.38 -22.89
C ARG A 55 -5.82 1.04 -23.22
N GLU A 56 -5.82 2.36 -23.43
CA GLU A 56 -4.58 3.09 -23.69
C GLU A 56 -3.62 2.96 -22.49
N LEU A 57 -4.14 3.18 -21.28
CA LEU A 57 -3.34 3.04 -20.07
C LEU A 57 -2.81 1.61 -19.88
N ALA A 58 -3.62 0.60 -20.17
CA ALA A 58 -3.19 -0.81 -20.15
C ALA A 58 -2.03 -1.05 -21.11
N THR A 59 -2.13 -0.58 -22.35
CA THR A 59 -1.05 -0.66 -23.34
C THR A 59 0.23 0.01 -22.84
N ARG A 60 0.14 1.26 -22.34
CA ARG A 60 1.32 2.00 -21.88
C ARG A 60 2.00 1.37 -20.67
N VAL A 61 1.22 0.91 -19.68
CA VAL A 61 1.79 0.24 -18.51
C VAL A 61 2.41 -1.10 -18.91
N ALA A 62 1.77 -1.84 -19.81
CA ALA A 62 2.26 -3.12 -20.31
C ALA A 62 3.59 -2.96 -21.07
N GLU A 63 3.72 -1.95 -21.93
CA GLU A 63 4.97 -1.60 -22.63
C GLU A 63 6.11 -1.34 -21.64
N LEU A 64 5.88 -0.49 -20.64
CA LEU A 64 6.89 -0.15 -19.62
C LEU A 64 7.31 -1.35 -18.77
N ARG A 65 6.41 -2.32 -18.57
CA ARG A 65 6.66 -3.52 -17.78
C ARG A 65 7.06 -4.73 -18.60
N GLN A 66 7.06 -4.63 -19.93
CA GLN A 66 7.32 -5.74 -20.85
C GLN A 66 6.37 -6.93 -20.62
N LEU A 67 5.09 -6.64 -20.36
CA LEU A 67 4.04 -7.64 -20.12
C LEU A 67 2.96 -7.55 -21.20
N ASN A 68 2.06 -8.54 -21.25
CA ASN A 68 0.92 -8.50 -22.17
C ASN A 68 -0.16 -7.51 -21.66
N PRO A 69 -0.63 -6.54 -22.47
CA PRO A 69 -1.69 -5.61 -22.05
C PRO A 69 -2.99 -6.28 -21.63
N SER A 70 -3.30 -7.49 -22.12
CA SER A 70 -4.50 -8.23 -21.68
C SER A 70 -4.44 -8.68 -20.23
N TRP A 71 -3.27 -8.71 -19.60
CA TRP A 71 -3.04 -9.13 -18.20
C TRP A 71 -3.33 -8.03 -17.17
N PHE A 72 -3.77 -6.85 -17.61
CA PHE A 72 -4.03 -5.71 -16.74
C PHE A 72 -5.53 -5.49 -16.51
N CYS A 73 -5.87 -5.11 -15.28
CA CYS A 73 -7.18 -4.57 -14.93
C CYS A 73 -7.01 -3.37 -14.01
N PHE A 74 -7.66 -2.25 -14.35
CA PHE A 74 -7.59 -1.00 -13.60
C PHE A 74 -8.84 -0.81 -12.73
N GLY A 75 -8.68 -0.10 -11.63
CA GLY A 75 -9.75 0.15 -10.66
C GLY A 75 -9.60 1.48 -9.94
N ASN A 76 -10.64 1.83 -9.18
CA ASN A 76 -10.82 3.08 -8.44
C ASN A 76 -9.91 3.14 -7.18
N GLY A 77 -8.60 3.00 -7.40
CA GLY A 77 -7.62 2.62 -6.39
C GLY A 77 -7.42 1.11 -6.30
N ALA A 78 -6.29 0.69 -5.72
CA ALA A 78 -6.04 -0.74 -5.46
C ALA A 78 -7.08 -1.33 -4.49
N ALA A 79 -7.59 -0.54 -3.54
CA ALA A 79 -8.67 -0.90 -2.62
C ALA A 79 -9.86 -1.53 -3.36
N ASP A 80 -10.38 -0.86 -4.39
CA ASP A 80 -11.47 -1.39 -5.21
C ASP A 80 -11.13 -2.78 -5.79
N LEU A 81 -9.94 -2.93 -6.37
CA LEU A 81 -9.50 -4.21 -6.93
C LEU A 81 -9.36 -5.31 -5.86
N ILE A 82 -8.99 -4.97 -4.62
CA ILE A 82 -8.92 -5.93 -3.50
C ILE A 82 -10.32 -6.52 -3.30
N PHE A 83 -11.34 -5.68 -3.12
CA PHE A 83 -12.72 -6.16 -2.96
C PHE A 83 -13.19 -6.97 -4.18
N ARG A 84 -12.89 -6.52 -5.40
CA ARG A 84 -13.23 -7.28 -6.61
C ARG A 84 -12.58 -8.66 -6.65
N LEU A 85 -11.34 -8.80 -6.18
CA LEU A 85 -10.67 -10.10 -6.10
C LEU A 85 -11.42 -11.06 -5.19
N PHE A 86 -11.84 -10.60 -4.01
CA PHE A 86 -12.62 -11.43 -3.09
C PHE A 86 -13.99 -11.82 -3.68
N PHE A 87 -14.67 -10.90 -4.36
CA PHE A 87 -15.93 -11.22 -5.06
C PHE A 87 -15.73 -12.14 -6.27
N ALA A 88 -14.59 -12.04 -6.96
CA ALA A 88 -14.24 -12.94 -8.05
C ALA A 88 -13.92 -14.34 -7.52
N LEU A 89 -12.96 -14.47 -6.60
CA LEU A 89 -12.52 -15.79 -6.15
C LEU A 89 -13.51 -16.45 -5.19
N ARG A 90 -14.23 -15.65 -4.39
CA ARG A 90 -15.02 -16.11 -3.23
C ARG A 90 -14.28 -17.18 -2.42
N PRO A 91 -13.04 -16.90 -1.96
CA PRO A 91 -12.23 -17.89 -1.26
C PRO A 91 -12.94 -18.30 0.03
N ARG A 92 -12.96 -19.58 0.36
CA ARG A 92 -13.48 -20.06 1.65
C ARG A 92 -12.47 -19.80 2.76
N ARG A 93 -11.18 -19.88 2.46
CA ARG A 93 -10.09 -19.66 3.43
C ARG A 93 -9.04 -18.69 2.89
N LEU A 94 -8.85 -17.59 3.60
CA LEU A 94 -7.77 -16.62 3.42
C LEU A 94 -6.65 -16.87 4.44
N LEU A 95 -5.40 -16.90 3.98
CA LEU A 95 -4.22 -16.71 4.82
C LEU A 95 -3.63 -15.32 4.57
N THR A 96 -3.40 -14.54 5.62
CA THR A 96 -2.73 -13.24 5.55
C THR A 96 -1.82 -13.00 6.77
N LEU A 97 -1.06 -11.91 6.76
CA LEU A 97 -0.13 -11.57 7.84
C LEU A 97 -0.83 -10.77 8.96
N ALA A 98 -0.31 -10.83 10.17
CA ALA A 98 -0.69 -9.95 11.27
C ALA A 98 0.60 -9.44 11.96
N PRO A 99 0.89 -8.13 11.97
CA PRO A 99 0.08 -7.04 11.41
C PRO A 99 0.18 -6.93 9.89
N THR A 100 -0.95 -6.58 9.26
CA THR A 100 -1.00 -6.13 7.86
C THR A 100 -2.16 -5.16 7.62
N PHE A 101 -2.33 -4.68 6.39
CA PHE A 101 -3.42 -3.79 6.02
C PHE A 101 -4.81 -4.42 6.20
N SER A 102 -5.72 -3.72 6.87
CA SER A 102 -7.01 -4.29 7.31
C SER A 102 -7.99 -4.60 6.17
N GLU A 103 -7.88 -3.91 5.02
CA GLU A 103 -8.85 -4.08 3.92
C GLU A 103 -8.87 -5.52 3.36
N TYR A 104 -7.78 -6.30 3.49
CA TYR A 104 -7.79 -7.70 3.05
C TYR A 104 -8.80 -8.52 3.85
N GLU A 105 -8.83 -8.32 5.17
CA GLU A 105 -9.76 -9.00 6.06
C GLU A 105 -11.18 -8.45 5.94
N GLU A 106 -11.32 -7.13 5.72
CA GLU A 106 -12.62 -6.51 5.46
C GLU A 106 -13.26 -7.06 4.16
N ALA A 107 -12.47 -7.22 3.10
CA ALA A 107 -12.92 -7.81 1.84
C ALA A 107 -13.24 -9.31 1.99
N ALA A 108 -12.43 -10.05 2.75
CA ALA A 108 -12.68 -11.45 3.10
C ALA A 108 -14.01 -11.64 3.84
N ALA A 109 -14.28 -10.76 4.82
CA ALA A 109 -15.51 -10.78 5.59
C ALA A 109 -16.76 -10.58 4.72
N GLN A 110 -16.69 -9.74 3.67
CA GLN A 110 -17.83 -9.49 2.76
C GLN A 110 -18.25 -10.71 1.94
N VAL A 111 -17.35 -11.69 1.76
CA VAL A 111 -17.66 -12.94 1.05
C VAL A 111 -17.75 -14.16 1.97
N GLY A 112 -17.62 -13.95 3.28
CA GLY A 112 -17.74 -14.99 4.31
C GLY A 112 -16.54 -15.93 4.40
N SER A 113 -15.33 -15.47 4.05
CA SER A 113 -14.11 -16.26 4.17
C SER A 113 -13.72 -16.48 5.63
N GLU A 114 -13.22 -17.69 5.94
CA GLU A 114 -12.41 -17.94 7.13
C GLU A 114 -11.08 -17.19 6.99
N ILE A 115 -10.70 -16.44 8.03
CA ILE A 115 -9.47 -15.64 8.06
C ILE A 115 -8.46 -16.32 8.98
N VAL A 116 -7.35 -16.75 8.39
CA VAL A 116 -6.18 -17.28 9.10
C VAL A 116 -5.09 -16.22 9.10
N ARG A 117 -4.52 -15.95 10.28
CA ARG A 117 -3.48 -14.94 10.46
C ARG A 117 -2.16 -15.60 10.81
N PHE A 118 -1.15 -15.33 10.00
CA PHE A 118 0.24 -15.60 10.33
C PHE A 118 0.80 -14.40 11.11
N TYR A 119 1.04 -14.57 12.41
CA TYR A 119 1.53 -13.48 13.27
C TYR A 119 3.03 -13.28 13.11
N LEU A 120 3.41 -12.11 12.61
CA LEU A 120 4.78 -11.59 12.61
C LEU A 120 5.13 -11.11 14.02
N LYS A 121 6.38 -11.28 14.40
CA LYS A 121 6.81 -11.10 15.79
C LYS A 121 7.73 -9.89 15.96
N PRO A 122 7.54 -9.07 17.02
CA PRO A 122 8.44 -7.95 17.30
C PRO A 122 9.90 -8.36 17.49
N GLU A 123 10.15 -9.52 18.11
CA GLU A 123 11.50 -10.05 18.33
C GLU A 123 12.27 -10.38 17.04
N ASP A 124 11.54 -10.56 15.93
CA ASP A 124 12.07 -10.81 14.59
C ASP A 124 11.96 -9.55 13.69
N ASP A 125 11.82 -8.36 14.27
CA ASP A 125 11.56 -7.09 13.56
C ASP A 125 10.30 -7.12 12.67
N PHE A 126 9.34 -7.99 12.99
CA PHE A 126 8.18 -8.31 12.15
C PHE A 126 8.57 -8.80 10.73
N ARG A 127 9.72 -9.45 10.57
CA ARG A 127 10.10 -10.07 9.29
C ARG A 127 9.28 -11.33 9.03
N LEU A 128 8.94 -11.56 7.76
CA LEU A 128 8.32 -12.80 7.31
C LEU A 128 9.41 -13.84 7.01
N GLY A 129 9.32 -15.01 7.61
CA GLY A 129 10.16 -16.17 7.28
C GLY A 129 9.38 -17.31 6.63
N SER A 130 10.07 -18.43 6.38
CA SER A 130 9.58 -19.58 5.60
C SER A 130 8.55 -20.45 6.33
N GLU A 131 8.44 -20.32 7.64
CA GLU A 131 7.47 -20.98 8.51
C GLU A 131 6.00 -20.70 8.13
N ILE A 132 5.72 -19.63 7.38
CA ILE A 132 4.39 -19.40 6.76
C ILE A 132 3.99 -20.51 5.80
N LEU A 133 4.95 -21.15 5.12
CA LEU A 133 4.69 -22.20 4.12
C LEU A 133 3.96 -23.38 4.74
N ALA A 134 4.23 -23.69 6.01
CA ALA A 134 3.56 -24.74 6.75
C ALA A 134 2.06 -24.45 7.01
N GLN A 135 1.64 -23.18 6.93
CA GLN A 135 0.23 -22.79 7.06
C GLN A 135 -0.52 -22.81 5.73
N ILE A 136 0.19 -22.87 4.61
CA ILE A 136 -0.40 -23.00 3.28
C ILE A 136 -0.63 -24.48 3.02
N THR A 137 -1.89 -24.87 3.08
CA THR A 137 -2.36 -26.25 2.92
C THR A 137 -3.31 -26.36 1.74
N ALA A 138 -3.66 -27.58 1.33
CA ALA A 138 -4.67 -27.84 0.29
C ALA A 138 -6.07 -27.25 0.58
N GLY A 139 -6.34 -26.82 1.82
CA GLY A 139 -7.57 -26.10 2.18
C GLY A 139 -7.47 -24.58 2.05
N THR A 140 -6.32 -24.04 1.64
CA THR A 140 -6.07 -22.60 1.50
C THR A 140 -6.45 -22.18 0.09
N ASP A 141 -7.43 -21.28 -0.05
CA ASP A 141 -7.86 -20.83 -1.38
C ASP A 141 -7.10 -19.56 -1.81
N LEU A 142 -6.76 -18.67 -0.87
CA LEU A 142 -6.07 -17.41 -1.11
C LEU A 142 -5.02 -17.13 -0.04
N VAL A 143 -3.81 -16.78 -0.47
CA VAL A 143 -2.78 -16.14 0.36
C VAL A 143 -2.67 -14.68 -0.07
N PHE A 144 -2.86 -13.73 0.85
CA PHE A 144 -2.77 -12.29 0.54
C PHE A 144 -1.65 -11.66 1.36
N LEU A 145 -0.58 -11.22 0.68
CA LEU A 145 0.59 -10.57 1.27
C LEU A 145 0.73 -9.12 0.81
N CYS A 146 1.38 -8.30 1.62
CA CYS A 146 1.74 -6.93 1.29
C CYS A 146 3.27 -6.82 1.23
N ASN A 147 3.82 -6.32 0.13
CA ASN A 147 5.27 -6.28 -0.12
C ASN A 147 5.71 -4.95 -0.78
N PRO A 148 6.34 -4.03 -0.04
CA PRO A 148 6.66 -4.10 1.38
C PRO A 148 5.41 -4.06 2.27
N ASN A 149 5.45 -4.73 3.42
CA ASN A 149 4.28 -4.86 4.30
C ASN A 149 3.90 -3.54 4.99
N ASN A 150 2.63 -3.41 5.38
CA ASN A 150 2.10 -2.25 6.10
C ASN A 150 1.51 -2.74 7.44
N PRO A 151 2.08 -2.38 8.60
CA PRO A 151 2.69 -1.06 8.85
C PRO A 151 4.21 -1.03 8.97
N ASN A 152 4.91 -2.16 9.03
CA ASN A 152 6.36 -2.21 9.29
C ASN A 152 7.22 -1.69 8.11
N GLY A 153 6.77 -1.81 6.87
CA GLY A 153 7.45 -1.25 5.70
C GLY A 153 8.53 -2.15 5.12
N LEU A 154 8.60 -3.41 5.54
CA LEU A 154 9.63 -4.35 5.14
C LEU A 154 9.27 -5.12 3.88
N LEU A 155 10.27 -5.29 3.00
CA LEU A 155 10.21 -6.26 1.92
C LEU A 155 10.35 -7.69 2.47
N THR A 156 9.70 -8.63 1.79
CA THR A 156 9.99 -10.06 1.93
C THR A 156 11.15 -10.43 1.02
N GLU A 157 12.01 -11.33 1.48
CA GLU A 157 13.14 -11.82 0.69
C GLU A 157 12.67 -12.40 -0.67
N PRO A 158 13.35 -12.07 -1.79
CA PRO A 158 12.93 -12.51 -3.13
C PRO A 158 12.80 -14.03 -3.26
N GLU A 159 13.72 -14.78 -2.66
CA GLU A 159 13.74 -16.25 -2.68
C GLU A 159 12.50 -16.82 -1.97
N LEU A 160 12.12 -16.24 -0.83
CA LEU A 160 10.92 -16.64 -0.10
C LEU A 160 9.65 -16.28 -0.86
N MET A 161 9.58 -15.10 -1.49
CA MET A 161 8.46 -14.72 -2.36
C MET A 161 8.27 -15.71 -3.52
N LEU A 162 9.38 -16.19 -4.08
CA LEU A 162 9.36 -17.18 -5.15
C LEU A 162 8.99 -18.59 -4.65
N GLU A 163 9.41 -18.96 -3.44
CA GLU A 163 8.97 -20.20 -2.79
C GLU A 163 7.47 -20.16 -2.48
N LEU A 164 6.96 -19.03 -2.00
CA LEU A 164 5.55 -18.79 -1.72
C LEU A 164 4.67 -18.99 -2.95
N VAL A 165 5.02 -18.40 -4.11
CA VAL A 165 4.20 -18.57 -5.32
C VAL A 165 4.18 -20.02 -5.80
N ARG A 166 5.34 -20.71 -5.76
CA ARG A 166 5.45 -22.14 -6.11
C ARG A 166 4.64 -23.03 -5.17
N HIS A 167 4.74 -22.78 -3.87
CA HIS A 167 4.04 -23.57 -2.86
C HIS A 167 2.52 -23.32 -2.92
N CYS A 168 2.09 -22.07 -3.14
CA CYS A 168 0.68 -21.76 -3.41
C CYS A 168 0.17 -22.53 -4.63
N ALA A 169 0.93 -22.53 -5.74
CA ALA A 169 0.55 -23.27 -6.94
C ALA A 169 0.41 -24.77 -6.67
N ALA A 170 1.36 -25.35 -5.92
CA ALA A 170 1.33 -26.78 -5.54
C ALA A 170 0.13 -27.14 -4.65
N GLN A 171 -0.37 -26.20 -3.84
CA GLN A 171 -1.56 -26.40 -2.99
C GLN A 171 -2.87 -25.98 -3.66
N GLY A 172 -2.83 -25.45 -4.90
CA GLY A 172 -4.01 -24.93 -5.60
C GLY A 172 -4.51 -23.57 -5.08
N ALA A 173 -3.68 -22.83 -4.36
CA ALA A 173 -3.98 -21.51 -3.81
C ALA A 173 -3.56 -20.38 -4.76
N VAL A 174 -4.32 -19.28 -4.77
CA VAL A 174 -3.91 -18.03 -5.41
C VAL A 174 -2.98 -17.26 -4.45
N LEU A 175 -1.88 -16.72 -4.96
CA LEU A 175 -1.05 -15.74 -4.25
C LEU A 175 -1.38 -14.34 -4.75
N ALA A 176 -1.97 -13.52 -3.88
CA ALA A 176 -2.17 -12.09 -4.08
C ALA A 176 -1.08 -11.28 -3.37
N VAL A 177 -0.40 -10.38 -4.10
CA VAL A 177 0.66 -9.54 -3.54
C VAL A 177 0.33 -8.07 -3.74
N ASP A 178 0.12 -7.32 -2.65
CA ASP A 178 0.02 -5.87 -2.67
C ASP A 178 1.40 -5.23 -2.74
N GLU A 179 1.76 -4.73 -3.92
CA GLU A 179 3.00 -4.01 -4.18
C GLU A 179 2.78 -2.49 -4.37
N CYS A 180 1.75 -1.91 -3.76
CA CYS A 180 1.45 -0.47 -3.87
C CYS A 180 2.61 0.43 -3.39
N PHE A 181 3.46 -0.06 -2.49
CA PHE A 181 4.64 0.67 -1.99
C PHE A 181 5.97 0.23 -2.61
N MET A 182 5.98 -0.81 -3.44
CA MET A 182 7.20 -1.29 -4.11
C MET A 182 7.94 -0.19 -4.92
N PRO A 183 7.29 0.81 -5.56
CA PRO A 183 8.01 1.91 -6.22
C PRO A 183 8.80 2.85 -5.29
N PHE A 184 8.73 2.69 -3.97
CA PHE A 184 9.54 3.44 -3.01
C PHE A 184 10.79 2.68 -2.55
N THR A 185 10.99 1.44 -3.03
CA THR A 185 12.04 0.55 -2.54
C THR A 185 13.02 0.21 -3.67
N SER A 186 14.19 -0.32 -3.29
CA SER A 186 15.13 -0.97 -4.23
C SER A 186 14.81 -2.47 -4.45
N GLY A 187 13.67 -2.94 -3.94
CA GLY A 187 13.23 -4.32 -4.01
C GLY A 187 12.82 -4.72 -5.43
N ARG A 188 12.75 -6.04 -5.65
CA ARG A 188 12.28 -6.62 -6.90
C ARG A 188 10.88 -7.17 -6.73
N SER A 189 10.05 -6.89 -7.73
CA SER A 189 8.69 -7.39 -7.82
C SER A 189 8.66 -8.83 -8.32
N LEU A 190 7.60 -9.57 -7.98
CA LEU A 190 7.31 -10.86 -8.62
C LEU A 190 6.73 -10.71 -10.04
N GLN A 191 6.63 -9.51 -10.61
CA GLN A 191 6.01 -9.29 -11.92
C GLN A 191 6.63 -10.16 -13.04
N ASP A 192 7.93 -10.44 -12.97
CA ASP A 192 8.65 -11.21 -13.98
C ASP A 192 8.25 -12.70 -13.95
N GLN A 193 7.56 -13.13 -12.88
CA GLN A 193 7.06 -14.48 -12.68
C GLN A 193 5.60 -14.65 -13.13
N ILE A 194 4.89 -13.56 -13.47
CA ILE A 194 3.46 -13.61 -13.83
C ILE A 194 3.22 -14.50 -15.05
N ALA A 195 4.14 -14.54 -16.01
CA ALA A 195 4.01 -15.40 -17.18
C ALA A 195 4.09 -16.91 -16.85
N GLU A 196 4.80 -17.28 -15.78
CA GLU A 196 5.00 -18.67 -15.35
C GLU A 196 3.88 -19.13 -14.40
N PHE A 197 3.38 -18.23 -13.53
CA PHE A 197 2.43 -18.55 -12.48
C PHE A 197 1.08 -17.85 -12.71
N ASP A 198 0.09 -18.59 -13.20
CA ASP A 198 -1.27 -18.09 -13.42
C ASP A 198 -2.08 -17.96 -12.11
N ASN A 199 -1.58 -18.51 -11.00
CA ASN A 199 -2.09 -18.32 -9.65
C ASN A 199 -1.52 -17.07 -8.95
N LEU A 200 -0.68 -16.27 -9.61
CA LEU A 200 -0.12 -15.03 -9.08
C LEU A 200 -0.92 -13.81 -9.56
N ILE A 201 -1.34 -12.96 -8.63
CA ILE A 201 -1.90 -11.63 -8.92
C ILE A 201 -1.20 -10.55 -8.11
N ILE A 202 -0.73 -9.51 -8.79
CA ILE A 202 0.01 -8.41 -8.16
C ILE A 202 -0.79 -7.13 -8.26
N PHE A 203 -0.93 -6.42 -7.14
CA PHE A 203 -1.58 -5.10 -7.06
C PHE A 203 -0.54 -3.98 -7.08
N ARG A 204 -0.87 -2.90 -7.76
CA ARG A 204 -0.09 -1.67 -7.81
C ARG A 204 -1.02 -0.46 -7.74
N ALA A 205 -0.47 0.68 -7.32
CA ALA A 205 -1.21 1.92 -7.30
C ALA A 205 -0.36 3.11 -7.73
N PHE A 206 -1.00 4.05 -8.42
CA PHE A 206 -0.43 5.37 -8.71
C PHE A 206 -0.57 6.31 -7.51
N THR A 207 -1.57 6.07 -6.66
CA THR A 207 -1.96 6.95 -5.55
C THR A 207 -0.80 7.35 -4.63
N LYS A 208 0.07 6.41 -4.26
CA LYS A 208 1.14 6.65 -3.28
C LYS A 208 2.32 7.37 -3.93
N ILE A 209 2.90 6.74 -4.96
CA ILE A 209 4.13 7.17 -5.63
C ILE A 209 4.01 8.50 -6.38
N PHE A 210 2.81 8.86 -6.86
CA PHE A 210 2.55 10.15 -7.52
C PHE A 210 1.73 11.11 -6.65
N ALA A 211 1.52 10.80 -5.36
CA ALA A 211 0.72 11.58 -4.41
C ALA A 211 -0.65 12.02 -4.97
N MET A 212 -1.29 11.15 -5.75
CA MET A 212 -2.58 11.37 -6.39
C MET A 212 -3.71 10.59 -5.71
N ALA A 213 -3.66 10.50 -4.38
CA ALA A 213 -4.58 9.70 -3.58
C ALA A 213 -6.05 10.06 -3.79
N GLY A 214 -6.36 11.34 -4.04
CA GLY A 214 -7.72 11.82 -4.32
C GLY A 214 -8.24 11.46 -5.72
N LEU A 215 -7.36 11.14 -6.69
CA LEU A 215 -7.77 10.75 -8.04
C LEU A 215 -8.19 9.28 -8.14
N ARG A 216 -7.84 8.46 -7.13
CA ARG A 216 -8.23 7.05 -7.00
C ARG A 216 -7.85 6.19 -8.22
N LEU A 217 -6.62 5.68 -8.25
CA LEU A 217 -6.19 4.77 -9.31
C LEU A 217 -5.23 3.68 -8.82
N GLY A 218 -5.56 2.45 -9.19
CA GLY A 218 -4.69 1.28 -9.07
C GLY A 218 -4.96 0.29 -10.19
N TYR A 219 -4.14 -0.75 -10.24
CA TYR A 219 -4.27 -1.83 -11.21
C TYR A 219 -3.74 -3.14 -10.65
N VAL A 220 -4.18 -4.24 -11.26
CA VAL A 220 -3.62 -5.57 -11.06
C VAL A 220 -2.92 -6.07 -12.31
N MET A 221 -2.01 -7.01 -12.11
CA MET A 221 -1.33 -7.78 -13.16
C MET A 221 -1.50 -9.27 -12.87
N CYS A 222 -2.01 -10.04 -13.83
CA CYS A 222 -2.17 -11.50 -13.72
C CYS A 222 -2.28 -12.13 -15.11
N SER A 223 -1.59 -13.26 -15.34
CA SER A 223 -1.64 -13.97 -16.63
C SER A 223 -2.92 -14.78 -16.82
N ASN A 224 -3.64 -15.08 -15.74
CA ASN A 224 -4.94 -15.75 -15.78
C ASN A 224 -6.02 -14.81 -16.36
N LEU A 225 -6.29 -14.97 -17.65
CA LEU A 225 -7.27 -14.16 -18.38
C LEU A 225 -8.71 -14.37 -17.90
N GLU A 226 -9.04 -15.54 -17.38
CA GLU A 226 -10.36 -15.79 -16.79
C GLU A 226 -10.55 -14.91 -15.54
N LEU A 227 -9.57 -14.91 -14.64
CA LEU A 227 -9.60 -14.05 -13.45
C LEU A 227 -9.63 -12.56 -13.83
N ILE A 228 -8.75 -12.11 -14.74
CA ILE A 228 -8.74 -10.72 -15.21
C ILE A 228 -10.09 -10.31 -15.79
N ASN A 229 -10.72 -11.16 -16.61
CA ASN A 229 -12.04 -10.85 -17.17
C ASN A 229 -13.13 -10.80 -16.10
N ARG A 230 -13.08 -11.66 -15.08
CA ARG A 230 -13.99 -11.58 -13.93
C ARG A 230 -13.83 -10.27 -13.16
N LEU A 231 -12.60 -9.81 -12.93
CA LEU A 231 -12.32 -8.53 -12.26
C LEU A 231 -12.84 -7.31 -13.06
N ARG A 232 -12.82 -7.38 -14.40
CA ARG A 232 -13.40 -6.35 -15.27
C ARG A 232 -14.93 -6.29 -15.20
N LEU A 233 -15.59 -7.40 -14.86
CA LEU A 233 -17.06 -7.50 -14.82
C LEU A 233 -17.64 -7.31 -13.41
N ILE A 234 -16.85 -7.56 -12.35
CA ILE A 234 -17.27 -7.36 -10.96
C ILE A 234 -17.05 -5.90 -10.57
N THR A 235 -17.80 -5.00 -11.21
CA THR A 235 -17.79 -3.57 -10.91
C THR A 235 -18.94 -2.86 -11.63
N GLN A 236 -19.20 -1.61 -11.28
CA GLN A 236 -19.97 -0.73 -12.15
C GLN A 236 -19.16 -0.32 -13.40
N PRO A 237 -19.82 -0.06 -14.55
CA PRO A 237 -19.16 0.55 -15.70
C PRO A 237 -18.45 1.86 -15.36
N TRP A 238 -17.37 2.18 -16.08
CA TRP A 238 -16.61 3.44 -15.94
C TRP A 238 -16.00 3.67 -14.55
N ALA A 239 -15.56 2.59 -13.89
CA ALA A 239 -15.02 2.66 -12.53
C ALA A 239 -13.80 3.57 -12.36
N VAL A 240 -13.05 3.84 -13.43
CA VAL A 240 -11.90 4.76 -13.43
C VAL A 240 -12.25 6.00 -14.23
N SER A 241 -12.22 7.16 -13.57
CA SER A 241 -12.60 8.45 -14.16
C SER A 241 -11.61 8.91 -15.24
N THR A 242 -12.09 9.73 -16.19
CA THR A 242 -11.26 10.33 -17.26
C THR A 242 -10.04 11.06 -16.69
N VAL A 243 -10.26 11.87 -15.65
CA VAL A 243 -9.18 12.61 -14.96
C VAL A 243 -8.10 11.68 -14.38
N ALA A 244 -8.49 10.52 -13.83
CA ALA A 244 -7.54 9.55 -13.30
C ALA A 244 -6.73 8.88 -14.40
N GLN A 245 -7.36 8.53 -15.53
CA GLN A 245 -6.66 7.94 -16.69
C GLN A 245 -5.64 8.91 -17.29
N ILE A 246 -6.02 10.18 -17.48
CA ILE A 246 -5.13 11.23 -18.00
C ILE A 246 -3.97 11.49 -17.06
N ALA A 247 -4.25 11.62 -15.75
CA ALA A 247 -3.22 11.80 -14.74
C ALA A 247 -2.19 10.67 -14.75
N ALA A 248 -2.64 9.42 -14.94
CA ALA A 248 -1.78 8.25 -15.02
C ALA A 248 -0.91 8.24 -16.27
N LEU A 249 -1.49 8.54 -17.43
CA LEU A 249 -0.73 8.63 -18.68
C LEU A 249 0.38 9.68 -18.58
N ALA A 250 0.09 10.84 -17.99
CA ALA A 250 1.10 11.86 -17.71
C ALA A 250 2.16 11.38 -16.70
N ALA A 251 1.75 10.68 -15.65
CA ALA A 251 2.65 10.12 -14.65
C ALA A 251 3.68 9.14 -15.25
N LEU A 252 3.27 8.33 -16.23
CA LEU A 252 4.14 7.37 -16.91
C LEU A 252 5.23 8.03 -17.78
N GLN A 253 5.09 9.32 -18.12
CA GLN A 253 6.05 10.06 -18.95
C GLN A 253 7.09 10.83 -18.12
N ILE A 254 7.02 10.79 -16.79
CA ILE A 254 7.96 11.51 -15.93
C ILE A 254 9.27 10.71 -15.89
N PRO A 255 10.37 11.22 -16.47
CA PRO A 255 11.63 10.50 -16.49
C PRO A 255 12.19 10.37 -15.08
N ASP A 256 12.85 9.26 -14.81
CA ASP A 256 13.62 8.98 -13.59
C ASP A 256 12.88 9.10 -12.24
N TRP A 257 11.56 9.38 -12.25
CA TRP A 257 10.77 9.67 -11.06
C TRP A 257 10.91 8.59 -9.97
N ILE A 258 10.83 7.31 -10.35
CA ILE A 258 10.95 6.20 -9.42
C ILE A 258 12.37 6.11 -8.85
N ALA A 259 13.40 6.24 -9.70
CA ALA A 259 14.80 6.15 -9.26
C ALA A 259 15.14 7.28 -8.30
N ASP A 260 14.74 8.51 -8.63
CA ASP A 260 14.91 9.70 -7.78
C ASP A 260 14.15 9.54 -6.45
N THR A 261 12.93 9.00 -6.51
CA THR A 261 12.13 8.72 -5.30
C THR A 261 12.85 7.75 -4.37
N VAL A 262 13.38 6.64 -4.89
CA VAL A 262 14.06 5.62 -4.09
C VAL A 262 15.26 6.23 -3.37
N ALA A 263 16.08 7.02 -4.06
CA ALA A 263 17.23 7.71 -3.48
C ALA A 263 16.80 8.71 -2.38
N LEU A 264 15.80 9.53 -2.67
CA LEU A 264 15.26 10.52 -1.72
C LEU A 264 14.69 9.87 -0.46
N VAL A 265 13.88 8.83 -0.62
CA VAL A 265 13.24 8.12 0.49
C VAL A 265 14.26 7.35 1.31
N ALA A 266 15.24 6.68 0.69
CA ALA A 266 16.29 5.98 1.43
C ALA A 266 17.11 6.93 2.32
N ALA A 267 17.47 8.11 1.80
CA ALA A 267 18.22 9.11 2.55
C ALA A 267 17.42 9.65 3.75
N GLU A 268 16.16 10.04 3.53
CA GLU A 268 15.32 10.55 4.63
C GLU A 268 14.90 9.48 5.62
N ARG A 269 14.64 8.25 5.16
CA ARG A 269 14.31 7.12 6.04
C ARG A 269 15.43 6.87 7.04
N SER A 270 16.67 6.79 6.58
CA SER A 270 17.84 6.60 7.44
C SER A 270 18.01 7.76 8.44
N ARG A 271 17.82 9.00 8.00
CA ARG A 271 17.94 10.19 8.86
C ARG A 271 16.86 10.22 9.95
N VAL A 272 15.60 9.99 9.57
CA VAL A 272 14.47 10.02 10.50
C VAL A 272 14.51 8.84 11.47
N ALA A 273 14.86 7.64 10.99
CA ALA A 273 15.01 6.47 11.85
C ALA A 273 16.10 6.68 12.92
N ALA A 274 17.27 7.21 12.52
CA ALA A 274 18.34 7.52 13.47
C ALA A 274 17.93 8.60 14.48
N ALA A 275 17.18 9.62 14.05
CA ALA A 275 16.69 10.67 14.95
C ALA A 275 15.67 10.14 15.96
N LEU A 276 14.70 9.33 15.52
CA LEU A 276 13.72 8.67 16.41
C LEU A 276 14.42 7.77 17.44
N ALA A 277 15.40 6.96 17.00
CA ALA A 277 16.20 6.14 17.90
C ALA A 277 17.01 6.98 18.90
N GLY A 278 17.56 8.11 18.47
CA GLY A 278 18.25 9.07 19.35
C GLY A 278 17.34 9.71 20.42
N LEU A 279 16.02 9.72 20.22
CA LEU A 279 15.04 10.13 21.22
C LEU A 279 14.68 9.00 22.22
N GLY A 280 15.24 7.80 22.05
CA GLY A 280 14.95 6.63 22.88
C GLY A 280 13.73 5.83 22.44
N LEU A 281 13.23 6.06 21.22
CA LEU A 281 12.13 5.28 20.65
C LEU A 281 12.66 3.99 20.01
N ASN A 282 11.87 2.91 20.09
CA ASN A 282 12.22 1.66 19.42
C ASN A 282 11.73 1.69 17.97
N VAL A 283 12.64 1.76 17.00
CA VAL A 283 12.33 1.96 15.57
C VAL A 283 12.60 0.68 14.79
N PHE A 284 11.60 0.20 14.05
CA PHE A 284 11.74 -1.00 13.24
C PHE A 284 12.32 -0.67 11.85
N PRO A 285 13.11 -1.59 11.25
CA PRO A 285 13.61 -1.41 9.90
C PRO A 285 12.47 -1.31 8.87
N SER A 286 12.71 -0.59 7.77
CA SER A 286 11.74 -0.38 6.70
C SER A 286 12.46 -0.15 5.38
N ASP A 287 11.81 -0.54 4.29
CA ASP A 287 12.22 -0.35 2.90
C ASP A 287 11.35 0.68 2.17
N ALA A 288 10.21 1.05 2.74
CA ALA A 288 9.22 1.95 2.14
C ALA A 288 9.39 3.42 2.54
N ASN A 289 8.40 4.27 2.26
CA ASN A 289 8.36 5.67 2.66
C ASN A 289 7.66 5.92 4.02
N TYR A 290 7.74 4.97 4.94
CA TYR A 290 7.15 5.07 6.28
C TYR A 290 7.93 4.23 7.28
N LEU A 291 7.81 4.57 8.56
CA LEU A 291 8.49 3.90 9.67
C LEU A 291 7.45 3.47 10.71
N LEU A 292 7.57 2.23 11.18
CA LEU A 292 6.92 1.72 12.38
C LEU A 292 7.89 1.90 13.56
N PHE A 293 7.37 2.33 14.70
CA PHE A 293 8.13 2.44 15.94
C PHE A 293 7.21 2.26 17.14
N SER A 294 7.78 1.99 18.31
CA SER A 294 7.04 1.95 19.58
C SER A 294 7.57 2.93 20.61
N SER A 295 6.68 3.34 21.52
CA SER A 295 6.98 4.23 22.64
C SER A 295 6.14 3.84 23.86
N GLU A 296 6.77 3.75 25.02
CA GLU A 296 6.06 3.62 26.31
C GLU A 296 5.34 4.92 26.70
N THR A 297 5.82 6.07 26.19
CA THR A 297 5.15 7.36 26.36
C THR A 297 4.02 7.47 25.34
N PRO A 298 2.78 7.80 25.73
CA PRO A 298 1.71 8.05 24.77
C PRO A 298 2.04 9.25 23.86
N LEU A 299 2.06 9.05 22.55
CA LEU A 299 2.44 10.09 21.58
C LEU A 299 1.27 10.65 20.76
N PHE A 300 0.20 9.87 20.58
CA PHE A 300 -0.89 10.24 19.70
C PHE A 300 -1.59 11.54 20.14
N GLU A 301 -2.15 11.59 21.34
CA GLU A 301 -2.89 12.75 21.84
C GLU A 301 -2.01 14.01 21.99
N PRO A 302 -0.76 13.93 22.52
CA PRO A 302 0.11 15.10 22.59
C PRO A 302 0.46 15.69 21.21
N LEU A 303 0.77 14.85 20.21
CA LEU A 303 1.03 15.33 18.84
C LEU A 303 -0.24 15.87 18.20
N LEU A 304 -1.38 15.21 18.44
CA LEU A 304 -2.67 15.65 17.93
C LEU A 304 -3.04 17.04 18.47
N SER A 305 -2.78 17.32 19.75
CA SER A 305 -3.01 18.64 20.36
C SER A 305 -2.13 19.74 19.75
N ARG A 306 -1.03 19.37 19.09
CA ARG A 306 -0.11 20.25 18.35
C ARG A 306 -0.42 20.30 16.84
N GLY A 307 -1.58 19.79 16.41
CA GLY A 307 -2.02 19.77 15.01
C GLY A 307 -1.29 18.74 14.13
N ILE A 308 -0.62 17.76 14.74
CA ILE A 308 0.14 16.73 14.02
C ILE A 308 -0.57 15.38 14.14
N LEU A 309 -1.06 14.86 13.03
CA LEU A 309 -1.69 13.54 12.97
C LEU A 309 -0.65 12.46 12.63
N ILE A 310 -0.43 11.50 13.53
CA ILE A 310 0.32 10.26 13.26
C ILE A 310 -0.63 9.07 13.19
N ARG A 311 -0.17 7.90 12.72
CA ARG A 311 -0.99 6.68 12.73
C ARG A 311 -0.72 5.91 14.03
N SER A 312 -1.65 5.92 14.99
CA SER A 312 -1.69 4.87 16.03
C SER A 312 -1.86 3.51 15.35
N CYS A 313 -1.19 2.46 15.81
CA CYS A 313 -1.29 1.12 15.23
C CYS A 313 -2.08 0.13 16.12
N ALA A 314 -2.77 0.61 17.15
CA ALA A 314 -3.50 -0.22 18.12
C ALA A 314 -4.60 -1.12 17.51
N ASN A 315 -5.10 -0.79 16.32
CA ASN A 315 -6.13 -1.57 15.63
C ASN A 315 -5.56 -2.59 14.62
N TYR A 316 -4.24 -2.73 14.52
CA TYR A 316 -3.62 -3.81 13.77
C TYR A 316 -3.52 -5.05 14.66
N TYR A 317 -3.93 -6.20 14.14
CA TYR A 317 -3.72 -7.47 14.84
C TYR A 317 -2.23 -7.72 15.08
N GLY A 318 -1.87 -8.05 16.31
CA GLY A 318 -0.48 -8.26 16.73
C GLY A 318 0.25 -7.00 17.19
N LEU A 319 -0.39 -5.82 17.17
CA LEU A 319 0.13 -4.58 17.73
C LEU A 319 -0.80 -4.05 18.83
N ASP A 320 -0.29 -3.12 19.64
CA ASP A 320 -0.99 -2.47 20.74
C ASP A 320 -0.91 -0.92 20.64
N GLU A 321 -1.42 -0.22 21.66
CA GLU A 321 -1.44 1.24 21.76
C GLU A 321 -0.06 1.92 21.75
N ASN A 322 1.01 1.18 22.02
CA ASN A 322 2.37 1.70 22.07
C ASN A 322 3.02 1.79 20.68
N TYR A 323 2.40 1.22 19.65
CA TYR A 323 2.92 1.23 18.29
C TYR A 323 2.34 2.38 17.47
N TYR A 324 3.22 3.03 16.71
CA TYR A 324 2.90 4.14 15.83
C TYR A 324 3.58 3.99 14.48
N ARG A 325 2.94 4.51 13.44
CA ARG A 325 3.53 4.65 12.10
C ARG A 325 3.53 6.11 11.65
N ILE A 326 4.61 6.53 11.02
CA ILE A 326 4.70 7.82 10.33
C ILE A 326 5.10 7.63 8.87
N GLY A 327 4.40 8.31 7.97
CA GLY A 327 4.77 8.44 6.56
C GLY A 327 5.77 9.57 6.36
N LEU A 328 6.90 9.29 5.73
CA LEU A 328 7.95 10.28 5.48
C LEU A 328 7.42 11.40 4.58
N LYS A 329 7.73 12.65 4.94
CA LYS A 329 7.37 13.87 4.21
C LYS A 329 8.64 14.58 3.74
N SER A 330 8.49 15.83 3.29
CA SER A 330 9.63 16.72 3.03
C SER A 330 10.52 16.84 4.27
N LYS A 331 11.84 17.00 4.06
CA LYS A 331 12.83 17.18 5.13
C LYS A 331 12.39 18.16 6.23
N ASN A 332 11.89 19.35 5.88
CA ASN A 332 11.46 20.36 6.85
C ASN A 332 10.28 19.89 7.73
N LYS A 333 9.29 19.23 7.12
CA LYS A 333 8.17 18.62 7.86
C LYS A 333 8.66 17.51 8.80
N ASN A 334 9.59 16.66 8.33
CA ASN A 334 10.17 15.61 9.16
C ASN A 334 10.97 16.18 10.34
N ILE A 335 11.76 17.24 10.13
CA ILE A 335 12.48 17.94 11.20
C ILE A 335 11.48 18.48 12.23
N TYR A 336 10.44 19.18 11.78
CA TYR A 336 9.41 19.70 12.68
C TYR A 336 8.75 18.61 13.54
N LEU A 337 8.39 17.46 12.95
CA LEU A 337 7.87 16.32 13.71
C LEU A 337 8.85 15.84 14.78
N LEU A 338 10.13 15.71 14.43
CA LEU A 338 11.17 15.24 15.35
C LEU A 338 11.38 16.22 16.51
N ASP A 339 11.33 17.52 16.25
CA ASP A 339 11.41 18.56 17.31
C ASP A 339 10.22 18.44 18.26
N GLN A 340 9.00 18.29 17.74
CA GLN A 340 7.81 18.12 18.58
C GLN A 340 7.86 16.83 19.42
N LEU A 341 8.36 15.72 18.86
CA LEU A 341 8.57 14.48 19.59
C LEU A 341 9.60 14.66 20.70
N ALA A 342 10.70 15.35 20.45
CA ALA A 342 11.74 15.62 21.43
C ALA A 342 11.18 16.39 22.63
N ASP A 343 10.40 17.45 22.38
CA ASP A 343 9.74 18.24 23.43
C ASP A 343 8.79 17.40 24.29
N ILE A 344 7.97 16.55 23.65
CA ILE A 344 7.01 15.67 24.35
C ILE A 344 7.75 14.67 25.24
N LEU A 345 8.81 14.06 24.73
CA LEU A 345 9.58 13.05 25.46
C LEU A 345 10.43 13.65 26.58
N GLN A 346 10.90 14.89 26.44
CA GLN A 346 11.60 15.61 27.50
C GLN A 346 10.66 16.07 28.62
N SER A 347 9.43 16.47 28.29
CA SER A 347 8.44 16.94 29.27
C SER A 347 7.85 15.82 30.13
N ASN A 348 8.04 14.55 29.74
CA ASN A 348 7.59 13.35 30.46
C ASN A 348 8.73 12.63 31.22
N ARG A 349 9.95 13.17 31.20
CA ARG A 349 11.06 12.75 32.07
C ARG A 349 11.09 13.64 33.31
#